data_AF-A0A970DNG9-F1
#
_entry.id   AF-A0A970DNG9-F1
#
_cell.length_a   1.000
_cell.length_b   1.000
_cell.length_c   1.000
_cell.angle_alpha   90.00
_cell.angle_beta   90.00
_cell.angle_gamma   90.00
#
_symmetry.space_group_name_H-M   'P 1'
#
loop_
_entity.id
_entity.type
_entity.pdbx_description
1 polymer ?
#
loop_
_entity_poly.entity_id
_entity_poly.type
_entity_poly.pdbx_seq_one_letter_code
_entity_poly.pdbx_strand_id
1 'polypeptide(L)'
;MKKKMNYSIALDIGNTSVGWAVIDENNNLLKHRGRNMWGVRLFEEGQTAATRRNFRATRRRLLRRRQRLDLLQELLAQDVLAKDESFFMKLKESFLVKGNGNKIYNLFNDSDFTDQNFYDKYPTIYHLRYKLITNKEKEDIRLVYLALHHIIKYRGNFLYEGQTFNIQDSTIITDLENLLEYLK
;
A
#
# COMPACT_ATOMS: atom_id res chain seq x y z
N MET A 1 61.02 -0.80 34.45
CA MET A 1 59.81 0.04 34.33
C MET A 1 59.54 0.28 32.85
N LYS A 2 58.32 0.04 32.34
CA LYS A 2 57.97 0.44 30.97
C LYS A 2 57.89 1.97 30.93
N LYS A 3 58.69 2.60 30.06
CA LYS A 3 58.67 4.05 29.83
C LYS A 3 57.27 4.44 29.35
N LYS A 4 56.56 5.27 30.12
CA LYS A 4 55.28 5.85 29.71
C LYS A 4 55.60 6.89 28.64
N MET A 5 55.05 6.72 27.44
CA MET A 5 55.23 7.66 26.34
C MET A 5 53.89 8.37 26.10
N ASN A 6 53.91 9.69 26.15
CA ASN A 6 52.77 10.50 25.77
C ASN A 6 52.63 10.48 24.25
N TYR A 7 51.39 10.44 23.76
CA TYR A 7 51.08 10.45 22.34
C TYR A 7 49.74 11.13 22.11
N SER A 8 49.54 11.62 20.88
CA SER A 8 48.29 12.21 20.41
C SER A 8 47.76 11.39 19.24
N ILE A 9 46.43 11.25 19.14
CA ILE A 9 45.75 10.61 18.00
C ILE A 9 44.96 11.67 17.25
N ALA A 10 45.22 11.82 15.96
CA ALA A 10 44.39 12.58 15.05
C ALA A 10 43.40 11.65 14.35
N LEU A 11 42.15 12.09 14.23
CA LEU A 11 41.09 11.38 13.51
C LEU A 11 40.46 12.33 12.48
N ASP A 12 40.33 11.87 11.25
CA ASP A 12 39.61 12.55 10.16
C ASP A 12 38.41 11.70 9.78
N ILE A 13 37.21 12.12 10.16
CA ILE A 13 35.98 11.32 10.07
C ILE A 13 35.14 11.83 8.90
N GLY A 14 35.20 11.11 7.77
CA GLY A 14 34.39 11.34 6.58
C GLY A 14 33.18 10.41 6.49
N ASN A 15 32.41 10.54 5.41
CA ASN A 15 31.17 9.77 5.19
C ASN A 15 31.41 8.28 4.89
N THR A 16 32.59 7.93 4.36
CA THR A 16 32.96 6.57 3.93
C THR A 16 34.35 6.16 4.40
N SER A 17 35.02 7.02 5.18
CA SER A 17 36.36 6.79 5.66
C SER A 17 36.60 7.42 7.03
N VAL A 18 37.43 6.77 7.85
CA VAL A 18 38.04 7.38 9.03
C VAL A 18 39.55 7.29 8.90
N GLY A 19 40.21 8.41 8.61
CA GLY A 19 41.65 8.55 8.68
C GLY A 19 42.11 8.64 10.13
N TRP A 20 43.26 8.05 10.44
CA TRP A 20 43.86 8.15 11.76
C TRP A 20 45.38 8.20 11.68
N ALA A 21 46.00 8.93 12.61
CA ALA A 21 47.46 8.99 12.76
C ALA A 21 47.82 9.19 14.25
N VAL A 22 48.93 8.61 14.69
CA VAL A 22 49.43 8.73 16.05
C VAL A 22 50.82 9.37 16.05
N ILE A 23 50.94 10.48 16.78
CA ILE A 23 52.17 11.27 16.88
C ILE A 23 52.68 11.37 18.31
N ASP A 24 53.97 11.62 18.48
CA ASP A 24 54.56 12.02 19.76
C ASP A 24 54.51 13.55 19.97
N GLU A 25 55.04 14.02 21.11
CA GLU A 25 55.11 15.45 21.46
C GLU A 25 56.00 16.27 20.50
N ASN A 26 56.87 15.60 19.73
CA ASN A 26 57.76 16.22 18.74
C ASN A 26 57.17 16.16 17.31
N ASN A 27 55.90 15.79 17.18
CA ASN A 27 55.19 15.60 15.91
C ASN A 27 55.74 14.48 15.01
N ASN A 28 56.47 13.52 15.57
CA ASN A 28 56.93 12.34 14.83
C ASN A 28 55.84 11.27 14.79
N LEU A 29 55.68 10.63 13.63
CA LEU A 29 54.76 9.51 13.49
C LEU A 29 55.27 8.29 14.26
N LEU A 30 54.43 7.74 15.13
CA LEU A 30 54.79 6.56 15.92
C LEU A 30 54.76 5.28 15.08
N LYS A 31 55.56 4.31 15.52
CA LYS A 31 55.53 2.94 14.99
C LYS A 31 55.24 1.95 16.11
N HIS A 32 54.41 0.96 15.82
CA HIS A 32 54.18 -0.19 16.70
C HIS A 32 54.54 -1.47 15.96
N ARG A 33 55.47 -2.26 16.52
CA ARG A 33 55.95 -3.53 15.93
C ARG A 33 56.40 -3.38 14.46
N GLY A 34 57.16 -2.32 14.19
CA GLY A 34 57.70 -2.03 12.84
C GLY A 34 56.69 -1.43 11.85
N ARG A 35 55.41 -1.25 12.24
CA ARG A 35 54.38 -0.64 11.39
C ARG A 35 54.08 0.78 11.82
N ASN A 36 53.93 1.69 10.86
CA ASN A 36 53.52 3.06 11.13
C ASN A 36 52.11 3.09 11.73
N MET A 37 51.91 3.93 12.74
CA MET A 37 50.63 4.10 13.42
C MET A 37 49.80 5.18 12.73
N TRP A 38 49.48 4.93 11.46
CA TRP A 38 48.54 5.71 10.66
C TRP A 38 47.79 4.78 9.72
N GLY A 39 46.65 5.24 9.24
CA GLY A 39 45.91 4.54 8.22
C GLY A 39 44.54 5.15 7.98
N VAL A 40 43.75 4.45 7.20
CA VAL A 40 42.36 4.81 6.93
C VAL A 40 41.48 3.57 7.04
N ARG A 41 40.34 3.72 7.70
CA ARG A 41 39.29 2.72 7.72
C ARG A 41 38.22 3.11 6.71
N LEU A 42 38.02 2.31 5.67
CA LEU A 42 36.95 2.50 4.68
C LEU A 42 35.68 1.72 5.08
N PHE A 43 34.51 2.26 4.76
CA PHE A 43 33.19 1.65 4.98
C PHE A 43 32.14 2.20 4.00
N GLU A 44 31.02 1.51 3.87
CA GLU A 44 29.89 1.96 3.03
C GLU A 44 29.18 3.17 3.67
N GLU A 45 28.71 4.09 2.82
CA GLU A 45 27.99 5.28 3.29
C GLU A 45 26.72 4.92 4.07
N GLY A 46 26.46 5.68 5.13
CA GLY A 46 25.26 5.51 5.95
C GLY A 46 23.98 5.76 5.15
N GLN A 47 23.10 4.75 5.08
CA GLN A 47 21.79 4.91 4.43
C GLN A 47 20.76 5.52 5.37
N THR A 48 20.01 6.51 4.86
CA THR A 48 18.89 7.09 5.63
C THR A 48 17.76 6.07 5.84
N ALA A 49 16.97 6.27 6.91
CA ALA A 49 15.84 5.40 7.21
C ALA A 49 14.60 5.62 6.30
N ALA A 50 14.68 6.48 5.27
CA ALA A 50 13.54 6.86 4.42
C ALA A 50 12.93 5.66 3.68
N THR A 51 13.76 4.83 3.05
CA THR A 51 13.31 3.61 2.34
C THR A 51 12.63 2.62 3.29
N ARG A 52 13.21 2.42 4.48
CA ARG A 52 12.63 1.57 5.53
C ARG A 52 11.26 2.08 6.00
N ARG A 53 11.11 3.40 6.14
CA ARG A 53 9.83 4.05 6.48
C ARG A 53 8.77 3.77 5.40
N ASN A 54 9.12 3.90 4.13
CA ASN A 54 8.21 3.63 3.01
C ASN A 54 7.73 2.17 2.99
N PHE A 55 8.65 1.20 3.12
CA PHE A 55 8.25 -0.21 3.18
C PHE A 55 7.36 -0.54 4.38
N ARG A 56 7.64 0.04 5.55
CA ARG A 56 6.81 -0.13 6.75
C ARG A 56 5.41 0.43 6.55
N ALA A 57 5.29 1.62 5.96
CA ALA A 57 4.00 2.24 5.66
C ALA A 57 3.18 1.37 4.69
N THR A 58 3.81 0.89 3.62
CA THR A 58 3.16 0.00 2.64
C THR A 58 2.66 -1.30 3.27
N ARG A 59 3.47 -1.98 4.10
CA ARG A 59 3.05 -3.20 4.81
C ARG A 59 1.83 -2.95 5.69
N ARG A 60 1.85 -1.88 6.50
CA ARG A 60 0.71 -1.50 7.35
C ARG A 60 -0.54 -1.18 6.53
N ARG A 61 -0.39 -0.48 5.40
CA ARG A 61 -1.50 -0.17 4.48
C ARG A 61 -2.13 -1.44 3.90
N LEU A 62 -1.31 -2.39 3.45
CA LEU A 62 -1.79 -3.66 2.89
C LEU A 62 -2.50 -4.51 3.95
N LEU A 63 -1.94 -4.61 5.16
CA LEU A 63 -2.57 -5.31 6.28
C LEU A 63 -3.94 -4.73 6.61
N ARG A 64 -4.03 -3.40 6.78
CA ARG A 64 -5.31 -2.74 7.09
C ARG A 64 -6.31 -2.83 5.94
N ARG A 65 -5.85 -2.85 4.69
CA ARG A 65 -6.74 -3.10 3.55
C ARG A 65 -7.33 -4.50 3.63
N ARG A 66 -6.52 -5.51 3.94
CA ARG A 66 -6.99 -6.89 4.14
C ARG A 66 -8.00 -6.97 5.29
N GLN A 67 -7.68 -6.41 6.45
CA GLN A 67 -8.59 -6.37 7.61
C GLN A 67 -9.97 -5.78 7.28
N ARG A 68 -10.03 -4.70 6.49
CA ARG A 68 -11.33 -4.14 6.06
C ARG A 68 -12.15 -5.09 5.19
N LEU A 69 -11.49 -5.87 4.34
CA LEU A 69 -12.17 -6.84 3.49
C LEU A 69 -12.59 -8.07 4.30
N ASP A 70 -11.76 -8.50 5.26
CA ASP A 70 -12.10 -9.59 6.18
C ASP A 70 -13.35 -9.23 7.01
N LEU A 71 -13.43 -7.99 7.52
CA LEU A 71 -14.62 -7.49 8.23
C LEU A 71 -15.88 -7.44 7.36
N LEU A 72 -15.75 -6.99 6.10
CA LEU A 72 -16.86 -7.00 5.15
C LEU A 72 -17.34 -8.44 4.87
N GLN A 73 -16.38 -9.34 4.68
CA GLN A 73 -16.66 -10.76 4.46
C GLN A 73 -17.40 -11.36 5.65
N GLU A 74 -16.95 -11.11 6.88
CA GLU A 74 -17.60 -11.58 8.10
C GLU A 74 -19.03 -11.05 8.22
N LEU A 75 -19.25 -9.76 7.95
CA LEU A 75 -20.56 -9.12 8.03
C LEU A 75 -21.59 -9.75 7.08
N LEU A 76 -21.17 -10.12 5.87
CA LEU A 76 -22.04 -10.66 4.83
C LEU A 76 -21.90 -12.19 4.69
N ALA A 77 -21.16 -12.84 5.59
CA ALA A 77 -20.78 -14.24 5.41
C ALA A 77 -21.99 -15.15 5.36
N GLN A 78 -22.91 -14.97 6.30
CA GLN A 78 -24.10 -15.82 6.44
C GLN A 78 -24.94 -15.82 5.14
N ASP A 79 -25.27 -14.64 4.62
CA ASP A 79 -26.14 -14.54 3.45
C ASP A 79 -25.45 -15.00 2.17
N VAL A 80 -24.16 -14.67 2.01
CA VAL A 80 -23.38 -15.09 0.83
C VAL A 80 -23.18 -16.60 0.81
N LEU A 81 -22.85 -17.21 1.95
CA LEU A 81 -22.63 -18.64 2.06
C LEU A 81 -23.94 -19.44 1.97
N ALA A 82 -25.06 -18.88 2.44
CA ALA A 82 -26.37 -19.49 2.22
C ALA A 82 -26.75 -19.57 0.74
N LYS A 83 -26.25 -18.64 -0.09
CA LYS A 83 -26.43 -18.68 -1.55
C LYS A 83 -25.41 -19.59 -2.24
N ASP A 84 -24.15 -19.56 -1.79
CA ASP A 84 -23.04 -20.36 -2.34
C ASP A 84 -21.95 -20.56 -1.28
N GLU A 85 -21.96 -21.75 -0.67
CA GLU A 85 -21.06 -22.14 0.43
C GLU A 85 -19.57 -22.04 0.05
N SER A 86 -19.26 -22.14 -1.24
CA SER A 86 -17.88 -22.14 -1.75
C SER A 86 -17.42 -20.77 -2.25
N PHE A 87 -18.27 -19.74 -2.19
CA PHE A 87 -18.03 -18.45 -2.83
C PHE A 87 -16.73 -17.77 -2.39
N PHE A 88 -16.49 -17.64 -1.08
CA PHE A 88 -15.27 -16.98 -0.59
C PHE A 88 -14.00 -17.79 -0.83
N MET A 89 -14.10 -19.12 -0.84
CA MET A 89 -12.98 -19.99 -1.20
C MET A 89 -12.61 -19.76 -2.68
N LYS A 90 -13.60 -19.78 -3.58
CA LYS A 90 -13.43 -19.46 -5.00
C LYS A 90 -12.81 -18.07 -5.22
N LEU A 91 -13.32 -17.06 -4.51
CA LEU A 91 -12.77 -15.70 -4.59
C LEU A 91 -11.30 -15.63 -4.13
N LYS A 92 -10.96 -16.35 -3.05
CA LYS A 92 -9.59 -16.41 -2.53
C LYS A 92 -8.66 -17.14 -3.50
N GLU A 93 -9.13 -18.19 -4.15
CA GLU A 93 -8.35 -19.05 -5.04
C GLU A 93 -8.34 -18.59 -6.50
N SER A 94 -9.02 -17.49 -6.83
CA SER A 94 -9.16 -17.00 -8.21
C SER A 94 -7.84 -16.64 -8.91
N PHE A 95 -6.75 -16.53 -8.16
CA PHE A 95 -5.40 -16.25 -8.69
C PHE A 95 -4.63 -17.53 -9.06
N LEU A 96 -5.10 -18.71 -8.64
CA LEU A 96 -4.45 -19.99 -8.93
C LEU A 96 -4.70 -20.37 -10.39
N VAL A 97 -3.69 -21.01 -11.00
CA VAL A 97 -3.85 -21.61 -12.32
C VAL A 97 -4.79 -22.81 -12.20
N LYS A 98 -5.71 -22.96 -13.16
CA LYS A 98 -6.60 -24.12 -13.22
C LYS A 98 -5.75 -25.39 -13.30
N GLY A 99 -5.89 -26.29 -12.32
CA GLY A 99 -5.37 -27.66 -12.42
C GLY A 99 -6.20 -28.48 -13.41
N ASN A 100 -5.92 -29.78 -13.52
CA ASN A 100 -6.64 -30.75 -14.38
C ASN A 100 -8.15 -30.95 -14.03
N GLY A 101 -8.72 -30.11 -13.16
CA GLY A 101 -10.14 -30.14 -12.79
C GLY A 101 -10.98 -29.30 -13.75
N ASN A 102 -12.13 -29.86 -14.16
CA ASN A 102 -13.11 -29.29 -15.10
C ASN A 102 -13.81 -27.98 -14.66
N LYS A 103 -13.23 -27.15 -13.78
CA LYS A 103 -13.84 -25.85 -13.42
C LYS A 103 -13.56 -24.81 -14.51
N ILE A 104 -14.55 -24.60 -15.37
CA ILE A 104 -14.50 -23.64 -16.50
C ILE A 104 -14.52 -22.19 -15.99
N TYR A 105 -15.15 -21.92 -14.84
CA TYR A 105 -15.32 -20.58 -14.28
C TYR A 105 -14.71 -20.45 -12.88
N ASN A 106 -14.28 -19.24 -12.54
CA ASN A 106 -13.54 -18.95 -11.32
C ASN A 106 -14.47 -18.62 -10.15
N LEU A 107 -15.54 -17.84 -10.37
CA LEU A 107 -16.36 -17.31 -9.29
C LEU A 107 -17.80 -17.82 -9.33
N PHE A 108 -18.49 -17.62 -10.45
CA PHE A 108 -19.85 -18.08 -10.70
C PHE A 108 -19.84 -19.31 -11.62
N ASN A 109 -20.42 -20.40 -11.13
CA ASN A 109 -20.50 -21.67 -11.83
C ASN A 109 -21.81 -22.38 -11.48
N ASP A 110 -22.88 -21.59 -11.37
CA ASP A 110 -24.22 -22.11 -11.12
C ASP A 110 -24.82 -22.60 -12.45
N SER A 111 -25.89 -23.39 -12.38
CA SER A 111 -26.59 -23.88 -13.58
C SER A 111 -27.18 -22.75 -14.45
N ASP A 112 -27.57 -21.66 -13.80
CA ASP A 112 -28.31 -20.52 -14.36
C ASP A 112 -27.47 -19.23 -14.42
N PHE A 113 -26.30 -19.22 -13.79
CA PHE A 113 -25.43 -18.04 -13.74
C PHE A 113 -23.94 -18.40 -13.74
N THR A 114 -23.24 -17.96 -14.78
CA THR A 114 -21.80 -18.21 -14.98
C THR A 114 -20.99 -16.91 -15.03
N ASP A 115 -19.67 -17.00 -14.90
CA ASP A 115 -18.78 -15.83 -15.08
C ASP A 115 -18.99 -15.17 -16.45
N GLN A 116 -19.25 -15.95 -17.51
CA GLN A 116 -19.52 -15.38 -18.84
C GLN A 116 -20.77 -14.49 -18.80
N ASN A 117 -21.87 -14.99 -18.23
CA ASN A 117 -23.10 -14.20 -18.09
C ASN A 117 -22.87 -12.95 -17.23
N PHE A 118 -22.04 -13.05 -16.18
CA PHE A 118 -21.66 -11.92 -15.36
C PHE A 118 -20.94 -10.84 -16.18
N TYR A 119 -19.94 -11.20 -16.98
CA TYR A 119 -19.18 -10.24 -17.78
C TYR A 119 -19.98 -9.69 -18.97
N ASP A 120 -20.86 -10.49 -19.57
CA ASP A 120 -21.76 -10.02 -20.64
C ASP A 120 -22.74 -8.95 -20.11
N LYS A 121 -23.28 -9.16 -18.91
CA LYS A 121 -24.22 -8.23 -18.26
C LYS A 121 -23.51 -7.01 -17.66
N TYR A 122 -22.30 -7.20 -17.15
CA TYR A 122 -21.50 -6.16 -16.50
C TYR A 122 -20.07 -6.13 -17.07
N PRO A 123 -19.85 -5.41 -18.19
CA PRO A 123 -18.52 -5.32 -18.81
C PRO A 123 -17.43 -4.80 -17.86
N THR A 124 -17.82 -3.99 -16.87
CA THR A 124 -16.93 -3.56 -15.79
C THR A 124 -17.66 -3.58 -14.45
N ILE A 125 -16.91 -3.60 -13.35
CA ILE A 125 -17.46 -3.49 -11.98
C ILE A 125 -18.26 -2.20 -11.76
N TYR A 126 -18.03 -1.15 -12.56
CA TYR A 126 -18.77 0.10 -12.47
C TYR A 126 -20.19 -0.03 -13.05
N HIS A 127 -20.41 -0.87 -14.06
CA HIS A 127 -21.76 -1.17 -14.55
C HIS A 127 -22.58 -1.87 -13.46
N LEU A 128 -21.97 -2.81 -12.73
CA LEU A 128 -22.63 -3.44 -11.59
C LEU A 128 -22.97 -2.42 -10.50
N ARG A 129 -22.01 -1.56 -10.11
CA ARG A 129 -22.25 -0.50 -9.12
C ARG A 129 -23.36 0.46 -9.56
N TYR A 130 -23.36 0.88 -10.83
CA TYR A 130 -24.38 1.78 -11.38
C TYR A 130 -25.77 1.14 -11.32
N LYS A 131 -25.89 -0.13 -11.74
CA LYS A 131 -27.15 -0.88 -11.62
C LYS A 131 -27.64 -0.94 -10.18
N LEU A 132 -26.77 -1.29 -9.23
CA LEU A 132 -27.15 -1.44 -7.82
C LEU A 132 -27.56 -0.12 -7.14
N ILE A 133 -27.13 1.03 -7.68
CA ILE A 133 -27.50 2.36 -7.17
C ILE A 133 -28.81 2.84 -7.80
N THR A 134 -29.05 2.54 -9.08
CA THR A 134 -30.20 3.05 -9.84
C THR A 134 -31.43 2.15 -9.76
N ASN A 135 -31.25 0.83 -9.71
CA ASN A 135 -32.33 -0.14 -9.60
C ASN A 135 -32.57 -0.52 -8.12
N LYS A 136 -33.84 -0.50 -7.70
CA LYS A 136 -34.28 -0.85 -6.33
C LYS A 136 -34.72 -2.32 -6.18
N GLU A 137 -34.71 -3.10 -7.26
CA GLU A 137 -35.02 -4.52 -7.23
C GLU A 137 -34.01 -5.30 -6.39
N LYS A 138 -34.47 -6.38 -5.76
CA LYS A 138 -33.62 -7.28 -4.98
C LYS A 138 -32.67 -8.02 -5.92
N GLU A 139 -31.37 -7.90 -5.67
CA GLU A 139 -30.32 -8.55 -6.47
C GLU A 139 -29.64 -9.70 -5.70
N ASP A 140 -28.89 -10.54 -6.41
CA ASP A 140 -28.03 -11.58 -5.81
C ASP A 140 -27.01 -10.96 -4.84
N ILE A 141 -26.98 -11.48 -3.60
CA ILE A 141 -26.11 -11.01 -2.53
C ILE A 141 -24.62 -11.08 -2.89
N ARG A 142 -24.21 -12.03 -3.74
CA ARG A 142 -22.82 -12.15 -4.22
C ARG A 142 -22.42 -10.96 -5.07
N LEU A 143 -23.34 -10.44 -5.89
CA LEU A 143 -23.11 -9.25 -6.70
C LEU A 143 -23.02 -7.98 -5.83
N VAL A 144 -23.89 -7.88 -4.81
CA VAL A 144 -23.82 -6.81 -3.81
C VAL A 144 -22.48 -6.85 -3.07
N TYR A 145 -22.04 -8.03 -2.63
CA TYR A 145 -20.74 -8.23 -1.99
C TYR A 145 -19.59 -7.76 -2.89
N LEU A 146 -19.57 -8.14 -4.17
CA LEU A 146 -18.50 -7.73 -5.10
C LEU A 146 -18.43 -6.21 -5.28
N ALA A 147 -19.58 -5.55 -5.37
CA ALA A 147 -19.65 -4.10 -5.50
C ALA A 147 -19.10 -3.40 -4.24
N LEU A 148 -19.53 -3.83 -3.04
CA LEU A 148 -19.04 -3.30 -1.77
C LEU A 148 -17.55 -3.60 -1.55
N HIS A 149 -17.12 -4.82 -1.86
CA HIS A 149 -15.73 -5.25 -1.78
C HIS A 149 -14.84 -4.35 -2.66
N HIS A 150 -15.28 -4.02 -3.88
CA HIS A 150 -14.57 -3.08 -4.75
C HIS A 150 -14.45 -1.68 -4.13
N ILE A 151 -15.56 -1.12 -3.61
CA ILE A 151 -15.59 0.21 -2.98
C ILE A 151 -14.64 0.27 -1.77
N ILE A 152 -14.71 -0.72 -0.87
CA ILE A 152 -13.91 -0.74 0.37
C ILE A 152 -12.42 -0.98 0.07
N LYS A 153 -12.11 -1.80 -0.94
CA LYS A 153 -10.74 -2.07 -1.40
C LYS A 153 -10.10 -0.82 -2.02
N TYR A 154 -10.86 -0.07 -2.82
CA TYR A 154 -10.42 1.09 -3.59
C TYR A 154 -11.16 2.38 -3.18
N ARG A 155 -11.23 2.63 -1.87
CA ARG A 155 -12.04 3.67 -1.21
C ARG A 155 -11.64 5.15 -1.44
N GLY A 156 -10.73 5.44 -2.37
CA GLY A 156 -10.23 6.81 -2.57
C GLY A 156 -9.37 7.36 -1.41
N ASN A 157 -9.20 8.69 -1.40
CA ASN A 157 -8.47 9.44 -0.38
C ASN A 157 -9.42 10.10 0.63
N PHE A 158 -8.87 10.54 1.77
CA PHE A 158 -9.62 11.20 2.87
C PHE A 158 -8.91 12.52 3.21
N LEU A 159 -8.69 13.38 2.21
CA LEU A 159 -7.91 14.62 2.38
C LEU A 159 -8.73 15.78 2.97
N TYR A 160 -10.04 15.77 2.79
CA TYR A 160 -10.93 16.85 3.22
C TYR A 160 -11.79 16.38 4.39
N GLU A 161 -11.72 17.10 5.51
CA GLU A 161 -12.53 16.85 6.70
C GLU A 161 -13.85 17.62 6.60
N GLY A 162 -14.95 17.02 7.07
CA GLY A 162 -16.25 17.70 7.18
C GLY A 162 -17.00 17.98 5.86
N GLN A 163 -16.67 17.32 4.75
CA GLN A 163 -17.41 17.51 3.50
C GLN A 163 -18.87 17.04 3.60
N THR A 164 -19.80 17.94 3.31
CA THR A 164 -21.20 17.63 2.99
C THR A 164 -21.34 17.53 1.47
N PHE A 165 -21.57 16.34 0.95
CA PHE A 165 -21.83 16.13 -0.48
C PHE A 165 -23.28 16.52 -0.79
N ASN A 166 -23.51 17.75 -1.25
CA ASN A 166 -24.78 18.12 -1.87
C ASN A 166 -24.75 17.64 -3.32
N ILE A 167 -25.57 16.63 -3.63
CA ILE A 167 -25.87 16.18 -5.00
C ILE A 167 -26.87 17.18 -5.61
N GLN A 168 -26.57 18.48 -5.55
CA GLN A 168 -27.31 19.44 -6.35
C GLN A 168 -26.66 19.49 -7.71
N ASP A 169 -27.49 19.33 -8.75
CA ASP A 169 -27.12 19.55 -10.15
C ASP A 169 -26.29 20.82 -10.22
N SER A 170 -25.16 20.76 -10.91
CA SER A 170 -24.15 21.82 -10.88
C SER A 170 -24.79 23.18 -11.18
N THR A 171 -24.99 24.00 -10.15
CA THR A 171 -25.44 25.40 -10.25
C THR A 171 -24.36 26.29 -10.85
N ILE A 172 -23.23 25.72 -11.30
CA ILE A 172 -22.06 26.42 -11.84
C ILE A 172 -22.46 27.48 -12.87
N ILE A 173 -23.44 27.20 -13.74
CA ILE A 173 -23.89 28.16 -14.75
C ILE A 173 -24.57 29.36 -14.06
N THR A 174 -25.51 29.09 -13.15
CA THR A 174 -26.21 30.12 -12.38
C THR A 174 -25.26 30.91 -11.47
N ASP A 175 -24.29 30.24 -10.85
CA ASP A 175 -23.28 30.87 -9.99
C ASP A 175 -22.34 31.79 -10.80
N LEU A 176 -22.00 31.38 -12.03
CA LEU A 176 -21.21 32.21 -12.97
C LEU A 176 -22.02 33.41 -13.48
N GLU A 177 -23.30 33.23 -13.80
CA GLU A 177 -24.19 34.32 -14.18
C GLU A 177 -24.33 35.36 -13.05
N ASN A 178 -24.57 34.91 -11.82
CA ASN A 178 -24.63 35.76 -10.63
C ASN A 178 -23.31 36.50 -10.37
N LEU A 179 -22.16 35.85 -10.57
CA LEU A 179 -20.86 36.48 -10.43
C LEU A 179 -20.64 37.57 -11.49
N LEU A 180 -20.99 37.29 -12.75
CA LEU A 180 -20.86 38.24 -13.85
C LEU A 180 -21.80 39.45 -13.68
N GLU A 181 -22.97 39.26 -13.08
CA GLU A 181 -23.88 40.34 -12.72
C GLU A 181 -23.34 41.19 -11.56
N TYR A 182 -22.79 40.56 -10.52
CA TYR A 182 -22.15 41.28 -9.40
C TYR A 182 -20.94 42.13 -9.82
N LEU A 183 -20.22 41.72 -10.87
CA LEU A 183 -19.03 42.43 -11.37
C LEU A 183 -19.34 43.59 -12.33
N LYS A 184 -20.60 43.77 -12.75
CA LYS A 184 -21.05 44.91 -13.57
C LYS A 184 -21.38 46.13 -12.70
#